data_AF-X0ZTH0-F1
#
_entry.id   AF-X0ZTH0-F1
#
_cell.length_a   1.000
_cell.length_b   1.000
_cell.length_c   1.000
_cell.angle_alpha   90.00
_cell.angle_beta   90.00
_cell.angle_gamma   90.00
#
_symmetry.space_group_name_H-M   'P 1'
#
loop_
_entity.id
_entity.type
_entity.pdbx_description
1 polymer ?
#
loop_
_entity_poly.entity_id
_entity_poly.type
_entity_poly.pdbx_seq_one_letter_code
_entity_poly.pdbx_strand_id
1 'polypeptide(L)'
;MRDPASEISENYIQRISPEQLVAYAVQSGAGIVASSYNEPLITSEWAVSIFSVAQKAGLKCVYVSNGNATPEVLRYLRPYLVGYKIDLKTMQDKQYRKLGGTLDNVLDTIRLANESGLFVEVVTLVVPGFNDSTEELIDTGRFIASVSRDIPWHVTAFHPDYKMAEPPPTSIDTLIRAAEIGQEAGLNFVYAGNIPGRTKEYENTLCPNCGMHLIERYSYVIQSYNLTENGTCPRCEIVIPGIWTDKPEDVRTGGMGMPRPVRW
;
A
#
# COMPACT_ATOMS: atom_id res chain seq x y z
N MET A 1 -25.96 8.12 7.96
CA MET A 1 -24.49 8.32 8.14
C MET A 1 -24.25 9.13 9.43
N ARG A 2 -23.09 9.09 10.14
CA ARG A 2 -22.95 9.73 11.49
C ARG A 2 -22.70 11.24 11.50
N ASP A 3 -22.32 11.82 10.36
CA ASP A 3 -22.12 13.27 10.20
C ASP A 3 -23.18 13.83 9.21
N PRO A 4 -23.98 14.85 9.58
CA PRO A 4 -24.97 15.44 8.68
C PRO A 4 -24.37 15.89 7.33
N ALA A 5 -23.10 16.32 7.29
CA ALA A 5 -22.42 16.71 6.05
C ALA A 5 -22.27 15.55 5.05
N SER A 6 -22.41 14.31 5.51
CA SER A 6 -22.31 13.09 4.69
C SER A 6 -23.66 12.55 4.21
N GLU A 7 -24.79 13.18 4.57
CA GLU A 7 -26.13 12.76 4.12
C GLU A 7 -26.28 12.79 2.60
N ILE A 8 -25.62 13.74 1.92
CA ILE A 8 -25.62 13.83 0.45
C ILE A 8 -25.09 12.54 -0.18
N SER A 9 -24.16 11.85 0.49
CA SER A 9 -23.55 10.62 -0.01
C SER A 9 -24.54 9.45 -0.07
N GLU A 10 -25.64 9.49 0.68
CA GLU A 10 -26.69 8.45 0.62
C GLU A 10 -27.32 8.39 -0.77
N ASN A 11 -27.40 9.52 -1.48
CA ASN A 11 -27.92 9.59 -2.85
C ASN A 11 -27.00 8.95 -3.90
N TYR A 12 -25.73 8.68 -3.57
CA TYR A 12 -24.78 8.05 -4.47
C TYR A 12 -24.63 6.54 -4.25
N ILE A 13 -25.34 5.97 -3.25
CA ILE A 13 -25.28 4.53 -2.98
C ILE A 13 -26.01 3.77 -4.07
N GLN A 14 -25.29 2.86 -4.73
CA GLN A 14 -25.85 1.98 -5.75
C GLN A 14 -25.63 0.52 -5.35
N ARG A 15 -26.63 -0.32 -5.61
CA ARG A 15 -26.47 -1.77 -5.49
C ARG A 15 -25.60 -2.25 -6.64
N ILE A 16 -24.63 -3.11 -6.31
CA ILE A 16 -23.73 -3.71 -7.29
C ILE A 16 -23.47 -5.17 -6.90
N SER A 17 -23.54 -6.08 -7.86
CA SER A 17 -23.17 -7.48 -7.67
C SER A 17 -21.66 -7.69 -7.88
N PRO A 18 -21.08 -8.79 -7.38
CA PRO A 18 -19.69 -9.16 -7.68
C PRO A 18 -19.39 -9.21 -9.18
N GLU A 19 -20.31 -9.78 -9.97
CA GLU A 19 -20.17 -9.92 -11.43
C GLU A 19 -20.17 -8.56 -12.12
N GLN A 20 -21.03 -7.64 -11.69
CA GLN A 20 -21.07 -6.29 -12.23
C GLN A 20 -19.74 -5.57 -11.94
N LEU A 21 -19.24 -5.63 -10.70
CA LEU A 21 -17.98 -5.01 -10.31
C LEU A 21 -16.80 -5.56 -11.12
N VAL A 22 -16.73 -6.88 -11.28
CA VAL A 22 -15.67 -7.53 -12.08
C VAL A 22 -15.79 -7.19 -13.56
N ALA A 23 -17.01 -7.16 -14.12
CA ALA A 23 -17.23 -6.73 -15.49
C ALA A 23 -16.73 -5.29 -15.71
N TYR A 24 -16.96 -4.38 -14.76
CA TYR A 24 -16.44 -3.02 -14.83
C TYR A 24 -14.91 -2.96 -14.77
N ALA A 25 -14.29 -3.77 -13.91
CA ALA A 25 -12.84 -3.86 -13.83
C ALA A 25 -12.23 -4.30 -15.18
N VAL A 26 -12.80 -5.35 -15.79
CA VAL A 26 -12.37 -5.86 -17.11
C VAL A 26 -12.58 -4.81 -18.20
N GLN A 27 -13.76 -4.17 -18.27
CA GLN A 27 -14.06 -3.14 -19.26
C GLN A 27 -13.11 -1.93 -19.14
N SER A 28 -12.69 -1.60 -17.92
CA SER A 28 -11.77 -0.49 -17.65
C SER A 28 -10.31 -0.83 -17.97
N GLY A 29 -10.02 -2.10 -18.27
CA GLY A 29 -8.67 -2.64 -18.45
C GLY A 29 -7.86 -2.68 -17.16
N ALA A 30 -8.53 -2.84 -16.00
CA ALA A 30 -7.85 -3.03 -14.73
C ALA A 30 -7.21 -4.42 -14.69
N GLY A 31 -5.99 -4.52 -14.15
CA GLY A 31 -5.34 -5.81 -13.88
C GLY A 31 -5.50 -6.29 -12.44
N ILE A 32 -5.97 -5.41 -11.55
CA ILE A 32 -6.04 -5.63 -10.10
C ILE A 32 -7.38 -5.12 -9.56
N VAL A 33 -7.98 -5.88 -8.64
CA VAL A 33 -9.09 -5.44 -7.77
C VAL A 33 -8.57 -5.32 -6.35
N ALA A 34 -8.79 -4.17 -5.71
CA ALA A 34 -8.37 -3.91 -4.33
C ALA A 34 -9.58 -3.75 -3.41
N SER A 35 -9.54 -4.40 -2.23
CA SER A 35 -10.44 -4.05 -1.13
C SER A 35 -9.69 -3.16 -0.14
N SER A 36 -10.22 -1.95 0.11
CA SER A 36 -9.48 -0.87 0.79
C SER A 36 -10.37 0.12 1.55
N TYR A 37 -11.54 0.48 1.01
CA TYR A 37 -12.39 1.52 1.61
C TYR A 37 -13.11 1.04 2.87
N ASN A 38 -13.15 1.91 3.89
CA ASN A 38 -13.39 1.56 5.30
C ASN A 38 -12.32 0.59 5.83
N GLU A 39 -12.61 -0.15 6.91
CA GLU A 39 -11.77 -1.28 7.29
C GLU A 39 -12.34 -2.53 6.61
N PRO A 40 -11.72 -3.06 5.55
CA PRO A 40 -12.30 -4.14 4.77
C PRO A 40 -12.39 -5.46 5.56
N LEU A 41 -11.59 -5.66 6.61
CA LEU A 41 -11.65 -6.86 7.45
C LEU A 41 -13.05 -7.09 8.03
N ILE A 42 -13.80 -6.02 8.31
CA ILE A 42 -15.18 -6.07 8.83
C ILE A 42 -16.14 -6.78 7.85
N THR A 43 -15.84 -6.71 6.55
CA THR A 43 -16.68 -7.25 5.47
C THR A 43 -15.89 -8.20 4.57
N SER A 44 -15.04 -9.03 5.17
CA SER A 44 -14.14 -9.94 4.45
C SER A 44 -14.90 -10.91 3.52
N GLU A 45 -16.08 -11.36 3.92
CA GLU A 45 -16.94 -12.26 3.14
C GLU A 45 -17.39 -11.62 1.83
N TRP A 46 -17.70 -10.32 1.87
CA TRP A 46 -18.05 -9.58 0.66
C TRP A 46 -16.85 -9.42 -0.27
N ALA A 47 -15.68 -9.08 0.28
CA ALA A 47 -14.45 -9.01 -0.51
C ALA A 47 -14.12 -10.35 -1.17
N VAL A 48 -14.24 -11.46 -0.46
CA VAL A 48 -14.03 -12.82 -1.01
C VAL A 48 -15.05 -13.15 -2.10
N SER A 49 -16.32 -12.76 -1.94
CA SER A 49 -17.33 -12.98 -3.00
C SER A 49 -16.95 -12.29 -4.31
N ILE A 50 -16.36 -11.08 -4.23
CA ILE A 50 -15.84 -10.34 -5.39
C ILE A 50 -14.57 -11.00 -5.93
N PHE A 51 -13.62 -11.33 -5.06
CA PHE A 51 -12.34 -11.91 -5.49
C PHE A 51 -12.50 -13.28 -6.15
N SER A 52 -13.46 -14.09 -5.71
CA SER A 52 -13.78 -15.38 -6.34
C SER A 52 -14.20 -15.21 -7.80
N VAL A 53 -14.95 -14.15 -8.12
CA VAL A 53 -15.35 -13.82 -9.50
C VAL A 53 -14.19 -13.17 -10.26
N ALA A 54 -13.43 -12.27 -9.60
CA ALA A 54 -12.32 -11.55 -10.20
C ALA A 54 -11.19 -12.48 -10.67
N GLN A 55 -10.81 -13.48 -9.87
CA GLN A 55 -9.78 -14.45 -10.24
C GLN A 55 -10.18 -15.29 -11.46
N LYS A 56 -11.46 -15.70 -11.57
CA LYS A 56 -11.98 -16.41 -12.76
C LYS A 56 -11.91 -15.56 -14.03
N ALA A 57 -11.96 -14.24 -13.88
CA ALA A 57 -11.79 -13.28 -14.96
C ALA A 57 -10.31 -12.91 -15.22
N GLY A 58 -9.35 -13.56 -14.54
CA GLY A 58 -7.91 -13.31 -14.72
C GLY A 58 -7.38 -12.07 -13.99
N LEU A 59 -8.18 -11.47 -13.09
CA LEU A 59 -7.77 -10.31 -12.31
C LEU A 59 -7.01 -10.74 -11.05
N LYS A 60 -5.93 -10.02 -10.73
CA LYS A 60 -5.23 -10.16 -9.45
C LYS A 60 -6.04 -9.45 -8.35
N CYS A 61 -5.98 -9.94 -7.12
CA CYS A 61 -6.67 -9.30 -6.00
C CYS A 61 -5.69 -8.91 -4.90
N VAL A 62 -5.88 -7.71 -4.34
CA VAL A 62 -5.08 -7.19 -3.22
C VAL A 62 -5.98 -6.69 -2.11
N TYR A 63 -5.42 -6.65 -0.91
CA TYR A 63 -6.11 -6.17 0.29
C TYR A 63 -5.35 -4.99 0.88
N VAL A 64 -6.06 -4.00 1.40
CA VAL A 64 -5.48 -2.81 2.02
C VAL A 64 -6.22 -2.56 3.33
N SER A 65 -5.55 -2.71 4.47
CA SER A 65 -6.21 -2.71 5.78
C SER A 65 -5.37 -2.02 6.84
N ASN A 66 -6.00 -1.66 7.97
CA ASN A 66 -5.28 -1.30 9.19
C ASN A 66 -4.52 -2.47 9.82
N GLY A 67 -4.71 -3.71 9.35
CA GLY A 67 -3.96 -4.88 9.76
C GLY A 67 -4.35 -5.46 11.12
N ASN A 68 -5.45 -5.03 11.74
CA ASN A 68 -5.94 -5.61 12.99
C ASN A 68 -6.67 -6.95 12.73
N ALA A 69 -6.00 -7.87 12.04
CA ALA A 69 -6.54 -9.15 11.59
C ALA A 69 -6.30 -10.25 12.62
N THR A 70 -7.09 -11.33 12.52
CA THR A 70 -6.83 -12.60 13.19
C THR A 70 -6.19 -13.60 12.23
N PRO A 71 -5.52 -14.66 12.71
CA PRO A 71 -5.02 -15.72 11.86
C PRO A 71 -6.10 -16.38 10.98
N GLU A 72 -7.35 -16.47 11.46
CA GLU A 72 -8.48 -17.08 10.75
C GLU A 72 -8.83 -16.30 9.49
N VAL A 73 -8.97 -14.97 9.60
CA VAL A 73 -9.32 -14.13 8.46
C VAL A 73 -8.18 -14.08 7.44
N LEU A 74 -6.92 -14.13 7.90
CA LEU A 74 -5.77 -14.26 6.99
C LEU A 74 -5.81 -15.57 6.21
N ARG A 75 -6.07 -16.71 6.88
CA ARG A 75 -6.25 -18.00 6.20
C ARG A 75 -7.42 -17.98 5.22
N TYR A 76 -8.52 -17.31 5.57
CA TYR A 76 -9.70 -17.18 4.73
C TYR A 76 -9.44 -16.35 3.46
N LEU A 77 -8.70 -15.25 3.59
CA LEU A 77 -8.37 -14.35 2.48
C LEU A 77 -7.23 -14.88 1.59
N ARG A 78 -6.28 -15.62 2.16
CA ARG A 78 -5.03 -16.02 1.50
C ARG A 78 -5.18 -16.65 0.10
N PRO A 79 -6.14 -17.55 -0.19
CA PRO A 79 -6.28 -18.13 -1.53
C PRO A 79 -6.63 -17.10 -2.61
N TYR A 80 -7.19 -15.96 -2.19
CA TYR A 80 -7.71 -14.94 -3.10
C TYR A 80 -6.68 -13.84 -3.42
N LEU A 81 -5.71 -13.64 -2.55
CA LEU A 81 -4.81 -12.49 -2.58
C LEU A 81 -3.46 -12.83 -3.18
N VAL A 82 -2.93 -11.88 -3.96
CA VAL A 82 -1.52 -11.85 -4.37
C VAL A 82 -0.68 -10.92 -3.49
N GLY A 83 -1.30 -9.90 -2.90
CA GLY A 83 -0.61 -8.94 -2.04
C GLY A 83 -1.51 -8.31 -0.99
N TYR A 84 -0.87 -7.79 0.05
CA TYR A 84 -1.53 -7.19 1.21
C TYR A 84 -0.74 -5.96 1.67
N LYS A 85 -1.36 -4.78 1.54
CA LYS A 85 -0.88 -3.53 2.13
C LYS A 85 -1.44 -3.36 3.54
N ILE A 86 -0.57 -3.17 4.52
CA ILE A 86 -0.93 -3.06 5.93
C ILE A 86 -0.48 -1.70 6.48
N ASP A 87 -1.39 -0.97 7.13
CA ASP A 87 -1.09 0.31 7.74
C ASP A 87 -0.54 0.15 9.17
N LEU A 88 0.78 0.23 9.34
CA LEU A 88 1.45 0.27 10.65
C LEU A 88 1.55 1.72 11.13
N LYS A 89 0.68 2.09 12.07
CA LYS A 89 0.46 3.49 12.47
C LYS A 89 1.43 4.00 13.53
N THR A 90 1.93 3.14 14.42
CA THR A 90 2.85 3.51 15.50
C THR A 90 3.39 2.22 16.13
N MET A 91 4.61 2.27 16.67
CA MET A 91 5.23 1.24 17.50
C MET A 91 4.90 1.41 19.00
N GLN A 92 4.11 2.43 19.35
CA GLN A 92 3.63 2.65 20.71
C GLN A 92 2.22 2.12 20.90
N ASP A 93 2.10 0.97 21.55
CA ASP A 93 0.82 0.31 21.83
C ASP A 93 -0.21 1.23 22.51
N LYS A 94 0.23 2.07 23.47
CA LYS A 94 -0.66 3.07 24.12
C LYS A 94 -1.26 4.06 23.13
N GLN A 95 -0.51 4.50 22.12
CA GLN A 95 -0.99 5.40 21.08
C GLN A 95 -1.90 4.65 20.10
N TYR A 96 -1.54 3.41 19.75
CA TYR A 96 -2.33 2.55 18.88
C TYR A 96 -3.74 2.31 19.44
N ARG A 97 -3.86 2.07 20.75
CA ARG A 97 -5.14 1.90 21.43
C ARG A 97 -6.05 3.11 21.35
N LYS A 98 -5.51 4.33 21.28
CA LYS A 98 -6.32 5.55 21.07
C LYS A 98 -6.96 5.59 19.69
N LEU A 99 -6.40 4.88 18.72
CA LEU A 99 -6.94 4.72 17.37
C LEU A 99 -7.95 3.56 17.28
N GLY A 100 -8.17 2.82 18.37
CA GLY A 100 -9.10 1.68 18.42
C GLY A 100 -8.51 0.35 17.94
N GLY A 101 -7.19 0.26 17.77
CA GLY A 101 -6.49 -0.97 17.39
C GLY A 101 -5.55 -1.49 18.48
N THR A 102 -5.01 -2.69 18.29
CA THR A 102 -3.96 -3.27 19.14
C THR A 102 -2.71 -3.48 18.32
N LEU A 103 -1.56 -2.99 18.81
CA LEU A 103 -0.30 -3.04 18.05
C LEU A 103 0.11 -4.47 17.73
N ASP A 104 0.09 -5.36 18.72
CA ASP A 104 0.54 -6.75 18.57
C ASP A 104 -0.20 -7.48 17.43
N ASN A 105 -1.52 -7.27 17.32
CA ASN A 105 -2.31 -7.86 16.23
C ASN A 105 -1.82 -7.41 14.86
N VAL A 106 -1.39 -6.16 14.71
CA VAL A 106 -0.89 -5.61 13.45
C VAL A 106 0.50 -6.15 13.14
N LEU A 107 1.38 -6.22 14.14
CA LEU A 107 2.72 -6.80 13.99
C LEU A 107 2.62 -8.29 13.60
N ASP A 108 1.73 -9.05 14.26
CA ASP A 108 1.49 -10.46 13.96
C ASP A 108 0.84 -10.64 12.58
N THR A 109 -0.05 -9.74 12.18
CA THR A 109 -0.64 -9.75 10.83
C THR A 109 0.43 -9.56 9.75
N ILE A 110 1.38 -8.65 9.94
CA ILE A 110 2.50 -8.45 9.01
C ILE A 110 3.36 -9.71 8.91
N ARG A 111 3.70 -10.33 10.05
CA ARG A 111 4.47 -11.59 10.08
C ARG A 111 3.75 -12.71 9.36
N LEU A 112 2.50 -12.99 9.75
CA LEU A 112 1.70 -14.09 9.21
C LEU A 112 1.39 -13.90 7.72
N ALA A 113 1.12 -12.68 7.27
CA ALA A 113 0.90 -12.39 5.86
C ALA A 113 2.16 -12.69 5.04
N ASN A 114 3.34 -12.25 5.50
CA ASN A 114 4.61 -12.52 4.85
C ASN A 114 4.95 -14.03 4.85
N GLU A 115 4.81 -14.70 6.00
CA GLU A 115 5.03 -16.15 6.13
C GLU A 115 4.10 -16.97 5.23
N SER A 116 2.89 -16.48 4.97
CA SER A 116 1.95 -17.13 4.05
C SER A 116 2.35 -16.98 2.57
N GLY A 117 3.37 -16.18 2.25
CA GLY A 117 3.84 -15.92 0.89
C GLY A 117 3.02 -14.89 0.12
N LEU A 118 2.30 -14.00 0.81
CA LEU A 118 1.72 -12.80 0.18
C LEU A 118 2.83 -11.77 -0.06
N PHE A 119 2.71 -11.00 -1.14
CA PHE A 119 3.52 -9.79 -1.27
C PHE A 119 3.00 -8.72 -0.30
N VAL A 120 3.77 -8.46 0.77
CA VAL A 120 3.37 -7.53 1.83
C VAL A 120 4.03 -6.18 1.59
N GLU A 121 3.22 -5.12 1.68
CA GLU A 121 3.69 -3.74 1.77
C GLU A 121 3.24 -3.15 3.11
N VAL A 122 4.10 -2.37 3.75
CA VAL A 122 3.74 -1.66 4.99
C VAL A 122 3.70 -0.17 4.71
N VAL A 123 2.66 0.52 5.18
CA VAL A 123 2.59 1.98 5.11
C VAL A 123 2.47 2.59 6.50
N THR A 124 3.12 3.73 6.68
CA THR A 124 3.01 4.58 7.86
C THR A 124 2.66 6.00 7.41
N LEU A 125 1.51 6.50 7.86
CA LEU A 125 1.20 7.92 7.79
C LEU A 125 1.95 8.61 8.92
N VAL A 126 2.95 9.42 8.58
CA VAL A 126 3.77 10.13 9.56
C VAL A 126 3.01 11.39 9.97
N VAL A 127 2.64 11.49 11.24
CA VAL A 127 1.84 12.57 11.84
C VAL A 127 2.72 13.32 12.86
N PRO A 128 2.98 14.62 12.66
CA PRO A 128 3.80 15.40 13.58
C PRO A 128 3.30 15.36 15.02
N GLY A 129 4.21 15.08 15.96
CA GLY A 129 3.93 14.98 17.40
C GLY A 129 3.23 13.68 17.83
N PHE A 130 2.99 12.74 16.91
CA PHE A 130 2.35 11.46 17.21
C PHE A 130 3.29 10.27 16.97
N ASN A 131 3.86 10.15 15.77
CA ASN A 131 4.71 9.02 15.37
C ASN A 131 5.91 9.43 14.49
N ASP A 132 6.34 10.70 14.56
CA ASP A 132 7.39 11.27 13.72
C ASP A 132 8.76 11.39 14.43
N SER A 133 8.88 10.92 15.67
CA SER A 133 10.16 10.92 16.38
C SER A 133 11.15 9.97 15.69
N THR A 134 12.44 10.27 15.82
CA THR A 134 13.49 9.43 15.22
C THR A 134 13.47 8.01 15.79
N GLU A 135 13.26 7.87 17.09
CA GLU A 135 13.18 6.58 17.79
C GLU A 135 12.02 5.73 17.27
N GLU A 136 10.84 6.33 17.13
CA GLU A 136 9.63 5.68 16.61
C GLU A 136 9.84 5.14 15.19
N LEU A 137 10.45 5.95 14.32
CA LEU A 137 10.74 5.57 12.94
C LEU A 137 11.82 4.48 12.87
N ILE A 138 12.83 4.54 13.74
CA ILE A 138 13.86 3.49 13.85
C ILE A 138 13.21 2.18 14.27
N ASP A 139 12.34 2.18 15.28
CA ASP A 139 11.65 0.97 15.74
C ASP A 139 10.75 0.39 14.65
N THR A 140 10.07 1.25 13.89
CA THR A 140 9.25 0.84 12.75
C THR A 140 10.09 0.17 11.66
N GLY A 141 11.17 0.83 11.22
CA GLY A 141 12.06 0.30 10.18
C GLY A 141 12.73 -1.00 10.60
N ARG A 142 13.22 -1.09 11.84
CA ARG A 142 13.82 -2.32 12.40
C ARG A 142 12.83 -3.46 12.48
N PHE A 143 11.60 -3.19 12.91
CA PHE A 143 10.57 -4.22 12.94
C PHE A 143 10.30 -4.79 11.54
N ILE A 144 10.07 -3.93 10.54
CA ILE A 144 9.81 -4.38 9.17
C ILE A 144 10.99 -5.19 8.64
N ALA A 145 12.22 -4.68 8.79
CA ALA A 145 13.43 -5.37 8.35
C ALA A 145 13.66 -6.72 9.04
N SER A 146 13.21 -6.86 10.29
CA SER A 146 13.26 -8.13 11.04
C SER A 146 12.29 -9.18 10.51
N VAL A 147 11.19 -8.77 9.87
CA VAL A 147 10.26 -9.68 9.18
C VAL A 147 10.81 -10.03 7.80
N SER A 148 11.17 -9.02 7.01
CA SER A 148 11.88 -9.17 5.74
C SER A 148 12.41 -7.83 5.26
N ARG A 149 13.65 -7.82 4.75
CA ARG A 149 14.26 -6.65 4.10
C ARG A 149 13.60 -6.30 2.76
N ASP A 150 12.82 -7.23 2.21
CA ASP A 150 12.15 -7.10 0.92
C ASP A 150 10.73 -6.52 1.03
N ILE A 151 10.18 -6.38 2.24
CA ILE A 151 8.90 -5.71 2.46
C ILE A 151 9.09 -4.21 2.20
N PRO A 152 8.41 -3.62 1.21
CA PRO A 152 8.49 -2.20 1.00
C PRO A 152 7.85 -1.43 2.15
N TRP A 153 8.56 -0.42 2.65
CA TRP A 153 8.00 0.52 3.61
C TRP A 153 7.65 1.84 2.94
N HIS A 154 6.39 2.23 3.02
CA HIS A 154 5.87 3.49 2.51
C HIS A 154 5.68 4.47 3.65
N VAL A 155 6.36 5.61 3.61
CA VAL A 155 6.12 6.73 4.52
C VAL A 155 5.34 7.81 3.79
N THR A 156 4.23 8.26 4.37
CA THR A 156 3.31 9.22 3.74
C THR A 156 3.05 10.40 4.65
N ALA A 157 2.84 11.58 4.06
CA ALA A 157 2.58 12.82 4.78
C ALA A 157 1.13 12.90 5.24
N PHE A 158 0.98 13.28 6.51
CA PHE A 158 -0.26 13.77 7.07
C PHE A 158 -0.62 15.15 6.48
N HIS A 159 -1.90 15.33 6.22
CA HIS A 159 -2.51 16.60 5.87
C HIS A 159 -3.64 16.90 6.89
N PRO A 160 -3.68 18.09 7.50
CA PRO A 160 -4.72 18.44 8.47
C PRO A 160 -6.07 18.58 7.74
N ASP A 161 -6.99 17.67 8.03
CA ASP A 161 -8.33 17.62 7.42
C ASP A 161 -9.42 17.35 8.44
N TYR A 162 -10.65 17.70 8.07
CA TYR A 162 -11.87 17.51 8.85
C TYR A 162 -11.77 18.09 10.27
N LYS A 163 -11.62 17.25 11.31
CA LYS A 163 -11.59 17.66 12.72
C LYS A 163 -10.19 17.64 13.33
N MET A 164 -9.19 17.15 12.61
CA MET A 164 -7.81 17.04 13.09
C MET A 164 -6.96 18.14 12.45
N ALA A 165 -7.11 19.36 12.96
CA ALA A 165 -6.48 20.57 12.40
C ALA A 165 -5.17 21.00 13.10
N GLU A 166 -4.87 20.44 14.28
CA GLU A 166 -3.80 20.90 15.17
C GLU A 166 -2.38 20.51 14.74
N PRO A 167 -2.03 19.23 14.48
CA PRO A 167 -0.69 18.95 14.02
C PRO A 167 -0.50 19.58 12.62
N PRO A 168 0.65 20.22 12.34
CA PRO A 168 0.91 20.73 11.00
C PRO A 168 0.97 19.58 9.99
N PRO A 169 0.87 19.87 8.68
CA PRO A 169 1.18 18.87 7.67
C PRO A 169 2.62 18.37 7.85
N THR A 170 2.86 17.11 7.52
CA THR A 170 4.21 16.52 7.59
C THR A 170 5.15 17.25 6.65
N SER A 171 6.29 17.69 7.16
CA SER A 171 7.31 18.32 6.33
C SER A 171 7.96 17.30 5.40
N ILE A 172 8.44 17.77 4.25
CA ILE A 172 9.24 16.94 3.33
C ILE A 172 10.46 16.37 4.06
N ASP A 173 11.14 17.20 4.85
CA ASP A 173 12.35 16.79 5.58
C ASP A 173 12.05 15.65 6.55
N THR A 174 10.87 15.62 7.16
CA THR A 174 10.43 14.52 8.02
C THR A 174 10.21 13.24 7.22
N LEU A 175 9.61 13.32 6.03
CA LEU A 175 9.45 12.14 5.16
C LEU A 175 10.78 11.61 4.63
N ILE A 176 11.68 12.50 4.21
CA ILE A 176 13.02 12.13 3.75
C ILE A 176 13.79 11.45 4.88
N ARG A 177 13.78 12.05 6.08
CA ARG A 177 14.40 11.44 7.27
C ARG A 177 13.82 10.05 7.58
N ALA A 178 12.50 9.89 7.50
CA ALA A 178 11.87 8.59 7.72
C ALA A 178 12.32 7.55 6.68
N ALA A 179 12.47 7.97 5.41
CA ALA A 179 12.95 7.10 4.36
C ALA A 179 14.43 6.70 4.52
N GLU A 180 15.29 7.66 4.89
CA GLU A 180 16.70 7.43 5.23
C GLU A 180 16.83 6.43 6.39
N ILE A 181 16.05 6.62 7.47
CA ILE A 181 16.00 5.67 8.60
C ILE A 181 15.59 4.26 8.16
N GLY A 182 14.62 4.14 7.25
CA GLY A 182 14.21 2.85 6.70
C GLY A 182 15.34 2.14 5.95
N GLN A 183 16.10 2.90 5.15
CA GLN A 183 17.27 2.38 4.44
C GLN A 183 18.39 1.97 5.40
N GLU A 184 18.68 2.80 6.41
CA GLU A 184 19.66 2.50 7.46
C GLU A 184 19.29 1.26 8.28
N ALA A 185 17.98 0.99 8.46
CA ALA A 185 17.49 -0.25 9.06
C ALA A 185 17.70 -1.49 8.17
N GLY A 186 18.12 -1.30 6.92
CA GLY A 186 18.47 -2.36 5.97
C GLY A 186 17.35 -2.73 4.99
N LEU A 187 16.25 -1.97 4.94
CA LEU A 187 15.19 -2.21 3.96
C LEU A 187 15.69 -1.95 2.53
N ASN A 188 15.37 -2.86 1.62
CA ASN A 188 15.75 -2.75 0.21
C ASN A 188 14.89 -1.72 -0.54
N PHE A 189 13.65 -1.50 -0.08
CA PHE A 189 12.70 -0.59 -0.70
C PHE A 189 12.03 0.28 0.35
N VAL A 190 12.26 1.59 0.26
CA VAL A 190 11.58 2.59 1.08
C VAL A 190 11.06 3.68 0.16
N TYR A 191 9.78 4.00 0.30
CA TYR A 191 9.11 4.98 -0.53
C TYR A 191 8.57 6.13 0.31
N ALA A 192 8.93 7.35 -0.03
CA ALA A 192 8.36 8.56 0.57
C ALA A 192 7.34 9.15 -0.41
N GLY A 193 6.07 9.01 -0.07
CA GLY A 193 4.97 9.22 -1.00
C GLY A 193 4.17 10.50 -0.79
N ASN A 194 3.03 10.54 -1.50
CA ASN A 194 1.93 11.52 -1.47
C ASN A 194 2.28 13.03 -1.48
N ILE A 195 3.54 13.38 -1.79
CA ILE A 195 3.97 14.74 -2.12
C ILE A 195 4.73 14.73 -3.46
N PRO A 196 4.03 14.76 -4.61
CA PRO A 196 4.62 14.54 -5.94
C PRO A 196 5.83 15.42 -6.28
N GLY A 197 6.92 14.77 -6.69
CA GLY A 197 8.18 15.38 -7.14
C GLY A 197 9.02 16.03 -6.04
N ARG A 198 8.71 15.78 -4.76
CA ARG A 198 9.32 16.52 -3.64
C ARG A 198 10.18 15.65 -2.71
N THR A 199 10.13 14.33 -2.85
CA THR A 199 10.85 13.38 -1.98
C THR A 199 12.09 12.76 -2.64
N LYS A 200 12.71 13.47 -3.59
CA LYS A 200 13.94 13.03 -4.29
C LYS A 200 13.74 11.66 -4.99
N GLU A 201 14.64 10.71 -4.75
CA GLU A 201 14.62 9.37 -5.35
C GLU A 201 13.62 8.41 -4.68
N TYR A 202 13.04 8.79 -3.53
CA TYR A 202 12.15 7.94 -2.76
C TYR A 202 10.75 7.76 -3.37
N GLU A 203 10.45 8.33 -4.55
CA GLU A 203 9.29 7.95 -5.37
C GLU A 203 9.59 6.80 -6.34
N ASN A 204 10.88 6.54 -6.56
CA ASN A 204 11.38 5.63 -7.57
C ASN A 204 11.74 4.27 -6.97
N THR A 205 11.69 3.24 -7.81
CA THR A 205 12.21 1.91 -7.45
C THR A 205 13.64 1.81 -7.97
N LEU A 206 14.60 1.70 -7.05
CA LEU A 206 16.01 1.44 -7.38
C LEU A 206 16.34 -0.03 -7.15
N CYS A 207 17.27 -0.56 -7.93
CA CYS A 207 17.79 -1.91 -7.70
C CYS A 207 18.62 -1.92 -6.41
N PRO A 208 18.30 -2.76 -5.40
CA PRO A 208 19.00 -2.76 -4.12
C PRO A 208 20.46 -3.23 -4.24
N ASN A 209 20.79 -3.99 -5.28
CA ASN A 209 22.15 -4.49 -5.51
C ASN A 209 23.07 -3.50 -6.25
N CYS A 210 22.59 -2.83 -7.31
CA CYS A 210 23.45 -2.03 -8.21
C CYS A 210 23.03 -0.56 -8.36
N GLY A 211 21.96 -0.13 -7.67
CA GLY A 211 21.47 1.26 -7.68
C GLY A 211 20.82 1.71 -8.99
N MET A 212 20.64 0.82 -9.97
CA MET A 212 19.99 1.19 -11.23
C MET A 212 18.53 1.61 -10.99
N HIS A 213 18.09 2.69 -11.63
CA HIS A 213 16.69 3.08 -11.69
C HIS A 213 15.88 2.04 -12.46
N LEU A 214 15.01 1.32 -11.74
CA LEU A 214 14.15 0.27 -12.30
C LEU A 214 12.79 0.82 -12.71
N ILE A 215 12.21 1.66 -11.86
CA ILE A 215 10.94 2.33 -12.15
C ILE A 215 11.04 3.77 -11.67
N GLU A 216 10.94 4.72 -12.60
CA GLU A 216 10.86 6.14 -12.26
C GLU A 216 9.41 6.58 -12.24
N ARG A 217 9.04 7.41 -11.27
CA ARG A 217 7.69 7.87 -11.07
C ARG A 217 7.64 9.36 -10.78
N TYR A 218 6.51 9.94 -11.12
CA TYR A 218 6.03 11.19 -10.57
C TYR A 218 4.63 10.93 -10.02
N SER A 219 4.50 10.77 -8.71
CA SER A 219 3.26 10.28 -8.09
C SER A 219 2.80 8.96 -8.72
N TYR A 220 1.54 8.87 -9.15
CA TYR A 220 0.96 7.68 -9.79
C TYR A 220 1.40 7.47 -11.25
N VAL A 221 2.16 8.40 -11.83
CA VAL A 221 2.62 8.31 -13.22
C VAL A 221 3.97 7.62 -13.28
N ILE A 222 4.05 6.48 -13.98
CA ILE A 222 5.33 5.84 -14.30
C ILE A 222 5.97 6.63 -15.44
N GLN A 223 7.18 7.13 -15.24
CA GLN A 223 7.95 7.85 -16.26
C GLN A 223 8.83 6.90 -17.07
N SER A 224 9.43 5.91 -16.41
CA SER A 224 10.23 4.87 -17.05
C SER A 224 10.06 3.53 -16.33
N TYR A 225 10.19 2.43 -17.07
CA TYR A 225 10.06 1.06 -16.58
C TYR A 225 11.14 0.19 -17.23
N ASN A 226 12.05 -0.34 -16.42
CA ASN A 226 13.25 -1.04 -16.86
C ASN A 226 13.36 -2.48 -16.33
N LEU A 227 12.33 -2.99 -15.62
CA LEU A 227 12.31 -4.38 -15.20
C LEU A 227 12.12 -5.31 -16.41
N THR A 228 12.76 -6.47 -16.37
CA THR A 228 12.54 -7.53 -17.36
C THR A 228 11.18 -8.21 -17.17
N GLU A 229 10.75 -9.01 -18.15
CA GLU A 229 9.56 -9.89 -18.05
C GLU A 229 9.60 -10.85 -16.86
N ASN A 230 10.80 -11.15 -16.36
CA ASN A 230 11.01 -12.03 -15.20
C ASN A 230 11.07 -11.24 -13.88
N GLY A 231 10.84 -9.93 -13.89
CA GLY A 231 10.92 -9.09 -12.70
C GLY A 231 12.34 -8.91 -12.17
N THR A 232 13.35 -8.98 -13.04
CA THR A 232 14.76 -8.85 -12.65
C THR A 232 15.33 -7.49 -13.06
N CYS A 233 16.40 -7.08 -12.37
CA CYS A 233 17.20 -5.94 -12.79
C CYS A 233 17.98 -6.28 -14.07
N PRO A 234 17.88 -5.51 -15.17
CA PRO A 234 18.55 -5.83 -16.43
C PRO A 234 20.08 -5.64 -16.37
N ARG A 235 20.60 -4.96 -15.34
CA ARG A 235 22.05 -4.70 -15.19
C ARG A 235 22.77 -5.77 -14.38
N CYS A 236 22.14 -6.31 -13.34
CA CYS A 236 22.80 -7.23 -12.40
C CYS A 236 21.99 -8.49 -12.11
N GLU A 237 20.87 -8.68 -12.81
CA GLU A 237 20.06 -9.90 -12.86
C GLU A 237 19.42 -10.34 -11.54
N ILE A 238 19.61 -9.60 -10.44
CA ILE A 238 18.91 -9.87 -9.19
C ILE A 238 17.39 -9.78 -9.41
N VAL A 239 16.67 -10.74 -8.81
CA VAL A 239 15.21 -10.73 -8.76
C VAL A 239 14.77 -9.58 -7.86
N ILE A 240 13.83 -8.78 -8.35
CA ILE A 240 13.26 -7.67 -7.59
C ILE A 240 11.95 -8.15 -6.98
N PRO A 241 11.81 -8.16 -5.64
CA PRO A 241 10.56 -8.51 -4.99
C PRO A 241 9.40 -7.66 -5.49
N GLY A 242 8.31 -8.31 -5.90
CA GLY A 242 7.12 -7.62 -6.39
C GLY A 242 6.26 -8.49 -7.29
N ILE A 243 5.13 -7.92 -7.71
CA ILE A 243 4.19 -8.54 -8.64
C ILE A 243 4.31 -7.81 -9.97
N TRP A 244 5.19 -8.32 -10.83
CA TRP A 244 5.51 -7.70 -12.11
C TRP A 244 4.65 -8.23 -13.25
N THR A 245 4.67 -7.50 -14.36
CA THR A 245 4.08 -7.94 -15.62
C THR A 245 5.11 -8.77 -16.38
N ASP A 246 4.67 -9.82 -17.06
CA ASP A 246 5.46 -10.58 -18.02
C ASP A 246 5.57 -9.86 -19.38
N LYS A 247 4.87 -8.74 -19.55
CA LYS A 247 4.89 -7.87 -20.74
C LYS A 247 5.31 -6.45 -20.36
N PRO A 248 6.61 -6.21 -20.13
CA PRO A 248 7.11 -4.87 -19.79
C PRO A 248 6.77 -3.81 -20.85
N GLU A 249 6.65 -4.20 -22.12
CA GLU A 249 6.25 -3.33 -23.23
C GLU A 249 4.82 -2.79 -23.15
N ASP A 250 3.94 -3.46 -22.41
CA ASP A 250 2.56 -3.02 -22.18
C ASP A 250 2.45 -2.00 -21.03
N VAL A 251 3.54 -1.77 -20.28
CA VAL A 251 3.57 -0.79 -19.20
C VAL A 251 3.42 0.61 -19.77
N ARG A 252 2.35 1.28 -19.36
CA ARG A 252 2.06 2.64 -19.78
C ARG A 252 2.96 3.61 -19.03
N THR A 253 3.84 4.27 -19.77
CA THR A 253 4.66 5.37 -19.25
C THR A 253 4.07 6.73 -19.66
N GLY A 254 4.20 7.72 -18.79
CA GLY A 254 3.63 9.06 -18.95
C GLY A 254 2.12 9.14 -18.69
N GLY A 255 1.50 10.20 -19.21
CA GLY A 255 0.06 10.48 -19.06
C GLY A 255 -0.25 11.49 -17.95
N MET A 256 -1.54 11.84 -17.82
CA MET A 256 -2.01 12.89 -16.90
C MET A 256 -2.13 12.44 -15.43
N GLY A 257 -1.87 11.17 -15.12
CA GLY A 257 -2.01 10.64 -13.75
C GLY A 257 -3.44 10.66 -13.19
N MET A 258 -4.43 10.96 -14.02
CA MET A 258 -5.82 11.02 -13.59
C MET A 258 -6.48 9.64 -13.65
N PRO A 259 -7.31 9.29 -12.63
CA PRO A 259 -8.18 8.13 -12.71
C PRO A 259 -9.01 8.17 -13.99
N ARG A 260 -9.20 7.01 -14.63
CA ARG A 260 -10.04 6.92 -15.82
C ARG A 260 -11.49 7.14 -15.41
N PRO A 261 -12.18 8.17 -15.93
CA PRO A 261 -13.61 8.30 -15.70
C PRO A 261 -14.31 7.12 -16.36
N VAL A 262 -15.00 6.30 -15.56
CA VAL A 262 -15.83 5.21 -16.06
C VAL A 262 -17.20 5.81 -16.39
N ARG A 263 -17.61 5.73 -17.64
CA ARG A 263 -18.96 6.14 -18.07
C ARG A 263 -19.91 4.96 -17.88
N TRP A 264 -20.99 5.22 -17.16
CA TRP A 264 -22.11 4.31 -16.94
C TRP A 264 -23.08 4.36 -18.11
#